data_AF-A0A8I1RJA6-F1
#
_entry.id   AF-A0A8I1RJA6-F1
#
_cell.length_a   1.000
_cell.length_b   1.000
_cell.length_c   1.000
_cell.angle_alpha   90.00
_cell.angle_beta   90.00
_cell.angle_gamma   90.00
#
_symmetry.space_group_name_H-M   'P 1'
#
loop_
_entity.id
_entity.type
_entity.pdbx_description
1 polymer ?
#
loop_
_entity_poly.entity_id
_entity_poly.type
_entity_poly.pdbx_seq_one_letter_code
_entity_poly.pdbx_strand_id
1 'polypeptide(L)' 'LVGQGDGLSAVFAWLYVVLRVIHSPLQATRNRVKLRFAVFALSSLVLIALILRAMIALV' A
#
# COMPACT_ATOMS: atom_id res chain seq x y z
N LEU A 1 -16.66 -5.94 -9.86
CA LEU A 1 -17.56 -4.90 -10.40
C LEU A 1 -16.87 -3.94 -11.39
N VAL A 2 -15.54 -3.66 -11.29
CA VAL A 2 -14.81 -2.76 -12.23
C VAL A 2 -13.71 -3.47 -13.06
N GLY A 3 -13.48 -4.77 -12.87
CA GLY A 3 -12.48 -5.53 -13.66
C GLY A 3 -11.00 -5.21 -13.38
N GLN A 4 -10.69 -4.24 -12.50
CA GLN A 4 -9.33 -3.79 -12.17
C GLN A 4 -8.60 -4.63 -11.10
N GLY A 5 -8.98 -5.89 -10.92
CA GLY A 5 -8.46 -6.76 -9.86
C GLY A 5 -7.22 -7.57 -10.26
N ASP A 6 -6.77 -7.45 -11.50
CA ASP A 6 -5.78 -8.31 -12.14
C ASP A 6 -4.47 -7.57 -12.48
N GLY A 7 -3.49 -8.33 -12.97
CA GLY A 7 -2.19 -7.83 -13.42
C GLY A 7 -1.50 -6.93 -12.41
N LEU A 8 -1.10 -5.74 -12.85
CA LEU A 8 -0.40 -4.75 -12.01
C LEU A 8 -1.24 -4.27 -10.81
N SER A 9 -2.58 -4.28 -10.91
CA SER A 9 -3.45 -3.83 -9.80
C SER A 9 -3.48 -4.82 -8.67
N ALA A 10 -3.49 -6.12 -8.99
CA ALA A 10 -3.28 -7.16 -8.01
C ALA A 10 -1.92 -6.99 -7.31
N VAL A 11 -0.85 -6.75 -8.07
CA VAL A 11 0.51 -6.59 -7.52
C VAL A 11 0.59 -5.39 -6.56
N PHE A 12 0.11 -4.22 -6.96
CA PHE A 12 0.12 -3.05 -6.07
C PHE A 12 -0.78 -3.23 -4.85
N ALA A 13 -1.94 -3.88 -4.99
CA ALA A 13 -2.83 -4.18 -3.87
C ALA A 13 -2.16 -5.11 -2.85
N TRP A 14 -1.54 -6.20 -3.31
CA TRP A 14 -0.80 -7.11 -2.44
C TRP A 14 0.43 -6.46 -1.81
N LEU A 15 1.18 -5.64 -2.56
CA LEU A 15 2.30 -4.87 -2.01
C LEU A 15 1.84 -3.95 -0.88
N TYR A 16 0.74 -3.23 -1.07
CA TYR A 16 0.15 -2.38 -0.05
C TYR A 16 -0.23 -3.17 1.21
N VAL A 17 -0.85 -4.35 1.05
CA VAL A 17 -1.21 -5.24 2.16
C VAL A 17 0.03 -5.68 2.92
N VAL A 18 1.07 -6.17 2.24
CA VAL A 18 2.32 -6.62 2.88
C VAL A 18 2.99 -5.49 3.66
N LEU A 19 3.05 -4.28 3.10
CA LEU A 19 3.64 -3.12 3.78
C LEU A 19 2.88 -2.76 5.06
N ARG A 20 1.54 -2.84 5.04
CA ARG A 20 0.68 -2.63 6.21
C ARG A 20 0.88 -3.73 7.26
N VAL A 21 1.00 -4.98 6.82
CA VAL A 21 1.29 -6.12 7.71
C VAL A 21 2.65 -5.98 8.36
N ILE A 22 3.67 -5.45 7.67
CA ILE A 22 5.00 -5.18 8.25
C ILE A 22 4.96 -3.97 9.21
N HIS A 23 4.15 -2.96 8.93
CA HIS A 23 4.03 -1.77 9.77
C HIS A 23 3.56 -2.10 11.20
N SER A 24 2.56 -2.98 11.36
CA SER A 24 1.96 -3.28 12.66
C SER A 24 2.93 -3.96 13.65
N PRO A 25 3.71 -4.99 13.29
CA PRO A 25 4.79 -5.55 14.12
C PRO A 25 5.88 -4.53 14.43
N LEU A 26 6.29 -3.69 13.47
CA LEU A 26 7.28 -2.64 13.74
C LEU A 26 6.78 -1.66 14.80
N GLN A 27 5.49 -1.33 14.78
CA GLN A 27 4.84 -0.52 15.81
C GLN A 27 4.75 -1.26 17.16
N ALA A 28 4.42 -2.55 17.16
CA ALA A 28 4.23 -3.34 18.39
C ALA A 28 5.54 -3.77 19.07
N THR A 29 6.65 -3.86 18.33
CA THR A 29 7.93 -4.40 18.83
C THR A 29 9.04 -3.36 18.95
N ARG A 30 9.09 -2.36 18.06
CA ARG A 30 10.22 -1.42 17.98
C ARG A 30 9.75 0.03 18.10
N ASN A 31 10.19 0.72 19.17
CA ASN A 31 9.93 2.15 19.36
C ASN A 31 10.87 3.05 18.52
N ARG A 32 10.96 2.82 17.21
CA ARG A 32 11.76 3.62 16.26
C ARG A 32 10.84 4.37 15.30
N VAL A 33 10.52 5.62 15.64
CA VAL A 33 9.57 6.47 14.90
C VAL A 33 9.93 6.58 13.41
N LYS A 34 11.22 6.77 13.07
CA LYS A 34 11.67 6.88 11.68
C LYS A 34 11.29 5.66 10.83
N LEU A 35 11.40 4.46 11.41
CA LEU A 35 11.13 3.20 10.72
C LEU A 35 9.63 3.01 10.50
N ARG A 36 8.83 3.25 11.54
CA ARG A 36 7.36 3.20 11.44
C ARG A 36 6.83 4.21 10.41
N PHE A 37 7.35 5.43 10.45
CA PHE A 37 6.98 6.48 9.50
C PHE A 37 7.37 6.13 8.06
N ALA A 38 8.58 5.61 7.81
CA ALA A 38 9.02 5.23 6.47
C ALA A 38 8.13 4.14 5.85
N VAL A 39 7.81 3.08 6.62
CA VAL A 39 6.94 2.00 6.13
C VAL A 39 5.50 2.48 5.89
N PHE A 40 5.00 3.38 6.74
CA PHE A 40 3.69 4.01 6.51
C PHE A 40 3.68 4.88 5.25
N ALA A 41 4.68 5.75 5.09
CA ALA A 41 4.80 6.63 3.93
C ALA A 41 4.88 5.82 2.63
N LEU A 42 5.68 4.74 2.62
CA LEU A 42 5.77 3.84 1.48
C LEU A 42 4.42 3.16 1.17
N SER A 43 3.71 2.69 2.20
CA SER A 43 2.35 2.13 2.03
C SER A 43 1.40 3.17 1.40
N SER A 44 1.48 4.42 1.86
CA SER A 44 0.65 5.52 1.34
C SER A 44 0.94 5.84 -0.12
N LEU A 45 2.21 5.78 -0.55
CA LEU A 45 2.57 5.96 -1.96
C LEU A 45 1.98 4.85 -2.85
N VAL A 46 2.01 3.60 -2.39
CA VAL A 46 1.38 2.48 -3.12
C VAL A 46 -0.14 2.66 -3.19
N LEU A 47 -0.77 3.13 -2.10
CA LEU A 47 -2.20 3.44 -2.11
C LEU A 47 -2.56 4.56 -3.09
N ILE A 48 -1.75 5.62 -3.14
CA ILE A 48 -1.93 6.71 -4.11
C ILE A 48 -1.82 6.16 -5.55
N ALA A 49 -0.85 5.29 -5.82
CA ALA A 49 -0.71 4.66 -7.14
C ALA A 49 -1.95 3.83 -7.52
N LEU A 50 -2.53 3.07 -6.57
CA LEU A 50 -3.79 2.35 -6.79
C LEU A 50 -4.96 3.29 -7.08
N ILE A 51 -5.07 4.40 -6.34
CA ILE A 51 -6.11 5.42 -6.57
C ILE A 51 -5.97 6.04 -7.96
N LEU A 52 -4.76 6.41 -8.37
CA LEU A 52 -4.50 6.96 -9.71
C LEU A 52 -4.88 5.96 -10.81
N ARG A 53 -4.53 4.68 -10.64
CA ARG A 53 -4.88 3.63 -11.61
C ARG A 53 -6.39 3.37 -11.66
N ALA A 54 -7.08 3.44 -10.52
CA ALA A 54 -8.54 3.37 -10.49
C ALA A 54 -9.19 4.58 -11.17
N MET A 55 -8.66 5.79 -10.98
CA MET A 55 -9.16 7.00 -11.65
C MET A 55 -8.96 6.94 -13.17
N ILE A 56 -7.79 6.52 -13.64
CA ILE A 56 -7.53 6.36 -15.09
C ILE A 56 -8.48 5.33 -15.70
N ALA A 57 -8.79 4.24 -14.98
CA ALA A 57 -9.70 3.21 -15.46
C ALA A 57 -11.19 3.61 -15.48
N LEU A 58 -11.54 4.72 -14.81
CA LEU A 58 -12.91 5.23 -14.75
C LEU A 58 -13.24 6.14 -15.96
N VAL A 59 -12.22 6.68 -16.62
CA VAL A 59 -12.33 7.50 -17.84
C VAL A 59 -12.29 6.60 -19.06
#